data_AF-A0A5K1C472-F1
#
_entry.id   AF-A0A5K1C472-F1
#
_cell.length_a   1.000
_cell.length_b   1.000
_cell.length_c   1.000
_cell.angle_alpha   90.00
_cell.angle_beta   90.00
_cell.angle_gamma   90.00
#
_symmetry.space_group_name_H-M   'P 1'
#
loop_
_entity.id
_entity.type
_entity.pdbx_description
1 polymer ?
#
loop_
_entity_poly.entity_id
_entity_poly.type
_entity_poly.pdbx_seq_one_letter_code
_entity_poly.pdbx_strand_id
1 'polypeptide(L)' 'DELRVELAMDRQLPAVLLMGGGEGMGPVEETARALEEALYDEQLGKPIGQIVIICGRNQVLASKLKSINWEVPVK' A
#
# COMPACT_ATOMS: atom_id res chain seq x y z
N ASP A 1 5.13 -15.65 -9.06
CA ASP A 1 5.59 -14.42 -9.74
C ASP A 1 4.62 -13.83 -10.76
N GLU A 2 3.86 -14.64 -11.49
CA GLU A 2 2.92 -14.14 -12.51
C GLU A 2 1.89 -13.14 -11.95
N LEU A 3 1.31 -13.43 -10.78
CA LEU A 3 0.35 -12.53 -10.13
C LEU A 3 0.93 -11.15 -9.76
N ARG A 4 2.21 -11.09 -9.38
CA ARG A 4 2.87 -9.81 -9.07
C ARG A 4 3.04 -8.97 -10.34
N VAL A 5 3.33 -9.62 -11.47
CA VAL A 5 3.43 -8.94 -12.77
C VAL A 5 2.05 -8.42 -13.19
N GLU A 6 1.01 -9.25 -13.07
CA GLU A 6 -0.37 -8.89 -13.43
C GLU A 6 -0.89 -7.71 -12.60
N LEU A 7 -0.57 -7.67 -11.31
CA LEU A 7 -0.94 -6.59 -10.41
C LEU A 7 0.01 -5.38 -10.47
N ALA A 8 1.04 -5.41 -11.33
CA ALA A 8 2.08 -4.38 -11.43
C ALA A 8 2.79 -4.11 -10.08
N MET A 9 3.03 -5.16 -9.31
CA MET A 9 3.77 -5.16 -8.05
C MET A 9 5.27 -5.33 -8.28
N ASP A 10 6.08 -4.86 -7.34
CA ASP A 10 7.51 -5.15 -7.33
C ASP A 10 7.74 -6.67 -7.10
N ARG A 11 8.69 -7.24 -7.85
CA ARG A 11 8.95 -8.69 -7.85
C ARG A 11 9.83 -9.14 -6.70
N GLN A 12 10.64 -8.24 -6.14
CA GLN A 12 11.65 -8.55 -5.13
C GLN A 12 11.23 -8.06 -3.75
N LEU A 13 10.45 -6.98 -3.66
CA LEU A 13 10.02 -6.45 -2.37
C LEU A 13 8.93 -7.33 -1.72
N PRO A 14 9.06 -7.66 -0.42
CA PRO A 14 7.98 -8.28 0.33
C PRO A 14 6.75 -7.37 0.32
N ALA A 15 5.56 -7.97 0.27
CA ALA A 15 4.32 -7.22 0.13
C ALA A 15 3.42 -7.40 1.36
N VAL A 16 2.85 -6.30 1.84
CA VAL A 16 1.80 -6.28 2.85
C VAL A 16 0.47 -6.03 2.15
N LEU A 17 -0.50 -6.92 2.36
CA LEU A 17 -1.87 -6.76 1.87
C LEU A 17 -2.73 -6.13 2.96
N LEU A 18 -3.18 -4.89 2.73
CA LEU A 18 -4.08 -4.16 3.59
C LEU A 18 -5.49 -4.15 2.99
N MET A 19 -6.49 -4.57 3.75
CA MET A 19 -7.88 -4.60 3.30
C MET A 19 -8.78 -3.85 4.27
N GLY A 20 -9.54 -2.88 3.77
CA GLY A 20 -10.61 -2.22 4.52
C GLY A 20 -11.95 -2.85 4.15
N GLY A 21 -12.59 -3.57 5.05
CA GLY A 21 -13.90 -4.15 4.82
C GLY A 21 -15.06 -3.14 4.85
N GLY A 22 -16.19 -3.64 4.35
CA GLY A 22 -17.08 -2.88 3.47
C GLY A 22 -18.04 -1.85 4.07
N GLU A 23 -18.01 -1.57 5.37
CA GLU A 23 -19.04 -0.74 6.03
C GLU A 23 -18.50 0.34 6.97
N GLY A 24 -17.25 0.78 6.77
CA GLY A 24 -16.65 1.87 7.55
C GLY A 24 -15.50 1.42 8.44
N MET A 25 -14.57 0.64 7.87
CA MET A 25 -13.37 0.21 8.59
C MET A 25 -12.38 1.35 8.74
N GLY A 26 -12.28 1.87 9.97
CA GLY A 26 -11.10 2.44 10.62
C GLY A 26 -10.24 3.41 9.79
N PRO A 27 -9.08 3.80 10.32
CA PRO A 27 -8.19 4.65 9.58
C PRO A 27 -7.25 3.77 8.72
N VAL A 28 -7.81 3.14 7.66
CA VAL A 28 -7.01 2.40 6.66
C VAL A 28 -5.89 3.27 6.11
N GLU A 29 -6.17 4.57 5.94
CA GLU A 29 -5.18 5.56 5.54
C GLU A 29 -4.06 5.74 6.59
N GLU A 30 -4.38 5.90 7.87
CA GLU A 30 -3.35 6.01 8.92
C GLU A 30 -2.52 4.73 9.01
N THR A 31 -3.15 3.57 8.80
CA THR A 31 -2.45 2.29 8.76
C THR A 31 -1.52 2.22 7.54
N ALA A 32 -1.98 2.67 6.36
CA ALA A 32 -1.16 2.71 5.15
C ALA A 32 0.04 3.67 5.31
N ARG A 33 -0.16 4.81 5.98
CA ARG A 33 0.91 5.77 6.32
C ARG A 33 1.93 5.18 7.29
N ALA A 34 1.47 4.54 8.36
CA ALA A 34 2.37 3.87 9.31
C ALA A 34 3.16 2.73 8.65
N LEU A 35 2.54 2.02 7.70
CA LEU A 35 3.21 1.00 6.90
C LEU A 35 4.25 1.59 5.95
N GLU A 36 3.98 2.73 5.33
CA GLU A 36 4.96 3.45 4.50
C GLU A 36 6.23 3.75 5.30
N GLU A 37 6.09 4.35 6.49
CA GLU A 37 7.22 4.66 7.38
C GLU A 37 7.96 3.38 7.80
N ALA A 38 7.24 2.32 8.15
CA ALA A 38 7.85 1.06 8.60
C ALA A 38 8.53 0.26 7.47
N LEU A 39 8.12 0.47 6.22
CA LEU A 39 8.63 -0.25 5.04
C LEU A 39 9.63 0.58 4.23
N TYR A 40 10.03 1.74 4.73
CA TYR A 40 11.09 2.56 4.15
C TYR A 40 12.31 2.56 5.06
N ASP A 41 13.48 2.26 4.51
CA ASP A 41 14.75 2.35 5.24
C ASP A 41 15.39 3.71 4.97
N GLU A 42 15.32 4.62 5.95
CA GLU A 42 15.89 5.97 5.85
C GLU A 42 17.43 5.97 5.73
N GLN A 43 18.11 4.98 6.31
CA GLN A 43 19.57 4.90 6.25
C GLN A 43 20.04 4.51 4.84
N LEU A 44 19.30 3.61 4.19
CA LEU A 44 19.58 3.16 2.83
C LEU A 44 18.88 4.00 1.76
N GLY A 45 17.96 4.89 2.15
CA GLY A 45 17.18 5.74 1.26
C GLY A 45 16.36 4.96 0.23
N LYS A 46 15.78 3.83 0.64
CA LYS A 46 15.04 2.94 -0.27
C LYS A 46 13.91 2.17 0.42
N PRO A 47 12.88 1.76 -0.32
CA PRO A 47 11.86 0.84 0.18
C PRO A 47 12.46 -0.54 0.49
N ILE A 48 12.06 -1.11 1.62
CA ILE A 48 12.33 -2.49 2.02
C ILE A 48 11.09 -3.39 1.91
N GLY A 49 9.93 -2.81 1.58
CA GLY A 49 8.70 -3.51 1.27
C GLY A 49 7.77 -2.70 0.37
N GLN A 50 6.60 -3.28 0.09
CA GLN A 50 5.53 -2.66 -0.70
C GLN A 50 4.17 -2.93 -0.09
N ILE A 51 3.17 -2.14 -0.46
CA ILE A 51 1.81 -2.23 0.07
C ILE A 51 0.82 -2.49 -1.06
N VAL A 52 -0.13 -3.39 -0.84
CA VAL A 52 -1.30 -3.58 -1.71
C VAL A 52 -2.54 -3.23 -0.89
N ILE A 53 -3.35 -2.28 -1.34
CA ILE A 53 -4.52 -1.80 -0.59
C ILE A 53 -5.81 -2.11 -1.34
N ILE A 54 -6.61 -3.02 -0.80
CA ILE A 54 -7.94 -3.33 -1.35
C ILE A 54 -8.99 -2.47 -0.65
N CYS A 55 -9.44 -1.43 -1.35
CA CYS A 55 -10.48 -0.51 -0.88
C CYS A 55 -11.92 -1.02 -1.08
N GLY A 56 -12.10 -2.18 -1.75
CA GLY A 56 -13.41 -2.75 -2.04
C GLY A 56 -14.33 -1.76 -2.79
N ARG A 57 -15.50 -1.47 -2.24
CA ARG A 57 -16.47 -0.50 -2.82
C ARG A 57 -16.20 0.95 -2.40
N ASN A 58 -15.21 1.22 -1.54
CA ASN A 58 -14.91 2.55 -1.03
C ASN A 58 -14.06 3.35 -2.03
N GLN A 59 -14.72 3.93 -3.04
CA GLN A 59 -14.04 4.71 -4.08
C GLN A 59 -13.47 6.03 -3.56
N VAL A 60 -14.05 6.60 -2.50
CA VAL A 60 -13.53 7.83 -1.87
C VAL A 60 -12.15 7.57 -1.27
N LEU A 61 -12.01 6.48 -0.50
CA LEU A 61 -10.72 6.06 0.04
C LEU A 61 -9.73 5.72 -1.07
N ALA A 62 -10.15 4.98 -2.09
CA ALA A 62 -9.28 4.62 -3.22
C ALA A 62 -8.71 5.85 -3.93
N SER A 63 -9.55 6.85 -4.23
CA SER A 63 -9.12 8.11 -4.84
C SER A 63 -8.19 8.90 -3.92
N LYS A 64 -8.47 8.93 -2.61
CA LYS A 64 -7.62 9.61 -1.63
C LYS A 64 -6.23 8.98 -1.57
N LEU A 65 -6.14 7.65 -1.43
CA LEU A 65 -4.87 6.93 -1.34
C LEU A 65 -4.05 7.01 -2.64
N LYS A 66 -4.71 7.05 -3.80
CA LYS A 66 -4.05 7.25 -5.10
C LYS A 66 -3.49 8.66 -5.30
N SER A 67 -3.98 9.65 -4.56
CA SER A 67 -3.51 11.05 -4.66
C SER A 67 -2.25 11.31 -3.83
N ILE A 68 -1.90 10.37 -2.96
CA ILE A 68 -0.73 10.45 -2.11
C ILE A 68 0.52 10.11 -2.93
N ASN A 69 1.57 10.92 -2.75
CA ASN A 69 2.91 10.53 -3.19
C ASN A 69 3.53 9.63 -2.11
N TRP A 70 3.86 8.39 -2.47
CA TRP A 70 4.38 7.39 -1.56
C TRP A 70 5.89 7.22 -1.74
N GLU A 71 6.62 7.05 -0.64
CA GLU A 71 8.05 6.72 -0.64
C GLU A 71 8.29 5.22 -0.90
N VAL A 72 7.27 4.40 -0.69
CA VAL A 72 7.26 2.95 -0.98
C VAL A 72 6.29 2.63 -2.13
N PRO A 73 6.51 1.56 -2.91
CA PRO A 73 5.55 1.14 -3.93
C PRO A 73 4.20 0.76 -3.30
N VAL A 74 3.12 1.36 -3.77
CA VAL A 74 1.75 1.08 -3.33
C VAL A 74 0.88 0.72 -4.53
N LYS A 75 0.08 -0.35 -4.39
CA LYS A 75 -0.89 -0.79 -5.40
C LYS A 75 -2.32 -0.76 -4.93
#